data_AF-A0A117L2F4-F1
#
_entry.id   AF-A0A117L2F4-F1
#
_cell.length_a   1.000
_cell.length_b   1.000
_cell.length_c   1.000
_cell.angle_alpha   90.00
_cell.angle_beta   90.00
_cell.angle_gamma   90.00
#
_symmetry.space_group_name_H-M   'P 1'
#
loop_
_entity.id
_entity.type
_entity.pdbx_description
1 polymer ?
#
loop_
_entity_poly.entity_id
_entity_poly.type
_entity_poly.pdbx_seq_one_letter_code
_entity_poly.pdbx_strand_id
1 'polypeptide(L)'
;YETPFIHADEVETSWSLALFPELMHQEWAVDTEPKGFLPEGHIDKAGNLLHRPIAWYGHVGGGPIEVVAYPEGVVGKATLASADKAKEGVEALLDYLEKLVRDIMERFPPGKLPPAEMLSQRPKEELDALTKEPLTEGWRNLYTAGNLWG
;
A
#
# COMPACT_ATOMS: atom_id res chain seq x y z
N TYR A 1 18.22 3.55 6.34
CA TYR A 1 17.69 2.59 7.32
C TYR A 1 18.70 1.49 7.50
N GLU A 2 18.85 1.06 8.74
CA GLU A 2 19.86 0.10 9.18
C GLU A 2 19.30 -1.31 9.13
N THR A 3 17.99 -1.44 9.24
CA THR A 3 17.24 -2.68 9.07
C THR A 3 16.27 -2.62 7.89
N PRO A 4 15.95 -3.77 7.24
CA PRO A 4 14.97 -3.83 6.17
C PRO A 4 13.55 -3.51 6.67
N PHE A 5 12.73 -2.94 5.79
CA PHE A 5 11.31 -2.70 6.05
C PHE A 5 10.53 -4.02 6.32
N ILE A 6 9.85 -4.09 7.46
CA ILE A 6 8.94 -5.18 7.85
C ILE A 6 7.61 -4.66 8.46
N HIS A 7 7.52 -4.47 9.80
CA HIS A 7 6.30 -4.01 10.46
C HIS A 7 6.60 -3.38 11.83
N ALA A 8 6.05 -2.18 12.06
CA ALA A 8 6.32 -1.32 13.22
C ALA A 8 7.82 -1.20 13.52
N ASP A 9 8.64 -1.27 12.47
CA ASP A 9 10.08 -1.37 12.53
C ASP A 9 10.73 0.02 12.46
N GLU A 10 12.03 0.06 12.20
CA GLU A 10 12.77 1.31 12.04
C GLU A 10 12.14 2.22 10.98
N VAL A 11 11.69 1.65 9.85
CA VAL A 11 11.18 2.40 8.70
C VAL A 11 9.82 2.98 9.03
N GLU A 12 8.83 2.14 9.38
CA GLU A 12 7.48 2.63 9.68
C GLU A 12 7.48 3.62 10.84
N THR A 13 8.26 3.34 11.89
CA THR A 13 8.38 4.23 13.05
C THR A 13 9.04 5.56 12.68
N SER A 14 10.04 5.58 11.80
CA SER A 14 10.68 6.83 11.35
C SER A 14 9.72 7.69 10.53
N TRP A 15 8.97 7.08 9.61
CA TRP A 15 7.94 7.78 8.83
C TRP A 15 6.82 8.30 9.72
N SER A 16 6.42 7.51 10.69
CA SER A 16 5.43 7.87 11.70
C SER A 16 5.86 9.08 12.54
N LEU A 17 7.10 9.07 13.02
CA LEU A 17 7.68 10.20 13.74
C LEU A 17 7.76 11.48 12.91
N ALA A 18 7.96 11.37 11.59
CA ALA A 18 8.00 12.53 10.71
C ALA A 18 6.60 13.11 10.43
N LEU A 19 5.58 12.27 10.33
CA LEU A 19 4.23 12.66 9.89
C LEU A 19 3.25 12.93 11.04
N PHE A 20 3.35 12.19 12.14
CA PHE A 20 2.45 12.26 13.29
C PHE A 20 3.22 12.13 14.62
N PRO A 21 4.21 13.02 14.85
CA PRO A 21 5.07 12.95 16.04
C PRO A 21 4.28 12.96 17.36
N GLU A 22 3.11 13.59 17.40
CA GLU A 22 2.25 13.66 18.58
C GLU A 22 1.64 12.32 19.00
N LEU A 23 1.62 11.34 18.10
CA LEU A 23 1.12 9.99 18.37
C LEU A 23 2.25 8.99 18.66
N MET A 24 3.51 9.44 18.61
CA MET A 24 4.68 8.58 18.69
C MET A 24 5.43 8.74 20.01
N HIS A 25 5.33 7.72 20.86
CA HIS A 25 6.01 7.62 22.15
C HIS A 25 7.24 6.71 22.05
N GLN A 26 8.37 7.25 21.56
CA GLN A 26 9.59 6.45 21.37
C GLN A 26 10.17 5.88 22.66
N GLU A 27 9.84 6.45 23.81
CA GLU A 27 10.16 5.89 25.12
C GLU A 27 9.55 4.51 25.38
N TRP A 28 8.54 4.10 24.60
CA TRP A 28 7.90 2.79 24.67
C TRP A 28 8.36 1.84 23.55
N ALA A 29 9.23 2.29 22.65
CA ALA A 29 9.72 1.48 21.55
C ALA A 29 10.49 0.26 22.07
N VAL A 30 10.20 -0.88 21.47
CA VAL A 30 10.84 -2.16 21.77
C VAL A 30 11.34 -2.78 20.48
N ASP A 31 12.37 -3.59 20.61
CA ASP A 31 12.95 -4.30 19.48
C ASP A 31 12.65 -5.78 19.58
N THR A 32 12.40 -6.40 18.43
CA THR A 32 12.33 -7.84 18.26
C THR A 32 13.38 -8.31 17.25
N GLU A 33 13.53 -9.62 17.12
CA GLU A 33 14.41 -10.23 16.12
C GLU A 33 13.56 -11.05 15.15
N PRO A 34 13.38 -10.62 13.89
CA PRO A 34 12.62 -11.36 12.90
C PRO A 34 13.24 -12.73 12.62
N LYS A 35 12.41 -13.78 12.56
CA LYS A 35 12.81 -15.18 12.36
C LYS A 35 12.02 -15.80 11.21
N GLY A 36 12.70 -16.64 10.43
CA GLY A 36 12.11 -17.50 9.41
C GLY A 36 12.60 -18.94 9.59
N PHE A 37 11.86 -19.91 9.04
CA PHE A 37 12.25 -21.33 9.11
C PHE A 37 13.17 -21.75 7.95
N LEU A 38 13.33 -20.90 6.94
CA LEU A 38 14.19 -21.13 5.77
C LEU A 38 15.38 -20.18 5.78
N PRO A 39 16.48 -20.53 5.08
CA PRO A 39 17.57 -19.60 4.81
C PRO A 39 17.08 -18.33 4.13
N GLU A 40 17.81 -17.24 4.33
CA GLU A 40 17.52 -15.96 3.71
C GLU A 40 17.69 -16.02 2.17
N GLY A 41 16.85 -15.26 1.44
CA GLY A 41 16.94 -15.08 -0.02
C GLY A 41 15.77 -15.68 -0.80
N HIS A 42 14.99 -16.57 -0.20
CA HIS A 42 13.82 -17.17 -0.87
C HIS A 42 12.55 -16.32 -0.74
N ILE A 43 12.21 -15.97 0.51
CA ILE A 43 11.01 -15.21 0.85
C ILE A 43 11.37 -13.73 0.98
N ASP A 44 10.57 -12.87 0.34
CA ASP A 44 10.67 -11.42 0.38
C ASP A 44 10.33 -10.83 1.76
N LYS A 45 10.65 -9.56 1.94
CA LYS A 45 10.28 -8.75 3.12
C LYS A 45 9.01 -7.95 2.81
N ALA A 46 8.57 -7.15 3.77
CA ALA A 46 7.36 -6.33 3.61
C ALA A 46 7.48 -5.43 2.37
N GLY A 47 6.33 -5.21 1.72
CA GLY A 47 6.27 -4.46 0.46
C GLY A 47 6.91 -5.15 -0.75
N ASN A 48 7.46 -6.37 -0.62
CA ASN A 48 8.20 -7.07 -1.68
C ASN A 48 9.32 -6.22 -2.32
N LEU A 49 9.98 -5.40 -1.50
CA LEU A 49 10.96 -4.41 -1.96
C LEU A 49 12.27 -5.03 -2.45
N LEU A 50 12.55 -6.29 -2.08
CA LEU A 50 13.79 -6.97 -2.49
C LEU A 50 13.61 -7.81 -3.76
N HIS A 51 12.39 -7.91 -4.29
CA HIS A 51 12.03 -8.67 -5.48
C HIS A 51 12.51 -10.13 -5.44
N ARG A 52 12.35 -10.78 -4.29
CA ARG A 52 12.71 -12.19 -4.09
C ARG A 52 11.67 -13.12 -4.75
N PRO A 53 12.03 -14.39 -5.02
CA PRO A 53 11.17 -15.31 -5.78
C PRO A 53 9.80 -15.58 -5.15
N ILE A 54 9.71 -15.59 -3.81
CA ILE A 54 8.46 -15.80 -3.09
C ILE A 54 8.08 -14.48 -2.44
N ALA A 55 6.95 -13.89 -2.85
CA ALA A 55 6.40 -12.70 -2.22
C ALA A 55 6.17 -12.92 -0.72
N TRP A 56 6.29 -11.87 0.09
CA TRP A 56 6.04 -11.91 1.53
C TRP A 56 4.67 -12.49 1.87
N TYR A 57 3.61 -12.08 1.15
CA TYR A 57 2.25 -12.63 1.33
C TYR A 57 2.03 -13.97 0.61
N GLY A 58 3.04 -14.49 -0.10
CA GLY A 58 2.94 -15.66 -0.97
C GLY A 58 3.17 -16.99 -0.26
N HIS A 59 3.29 -17.00 1.07
CA HIS A 59 3.56 -18.21 1.84
C HIS A 59 2.67 -18.33 3.08
N VAL A 60 2.44 -19.56 3.52
CA VAL A 60 1.88 -19.88 4.84
C VAL A 60 2.82 -20.87 5.52
N GLY A 61 3.31 -20.52 6.72
CA GLY A 61 4.25 -21.37 7.47
C GLY A 61 5.73 -21.21 7.12
N GLY A 62 6.13 -20.18 6.36
CA GLY A 62 7.54 -19.82 6.13
C GLY A 62 8.26 -19.24 7.35
N GLY A 63 7.51 -18.88 8.39
CA GLY A 63 7.98 -18.40 9.68
C GLY A 63 6.90 -18.59 10.76
N PRO A 64 7.20 -18.20 12.02
CA PRO A 64 6.22 -18.26 13.09
C PRO A 64 5.08 -17.26 12.86
N ILE A 65 3.91 -17.54 13.44
CA ILE A 65 2.84 -16.53 13.50
C ILE A 65 3.26 -15.40 14.44
N GLU A 66 2.95 -14.16 14.06
CA GLU A 66 3.48 -12.96 14.73
C GLU A 66 3.07 -12.87 16.20
N VAL A 67 1.83 -13.25 16.55
CA VAL A 67 1.36 -13.25 17.95
C VAL A 67 2.18 -14.15 18.88
N VAL A 68 2.87 -15.18 18.34
CA VAL A 68 3.74 -16.07 19.12
C VAL A 68 5.17 -15.55 19.15
N ALA A 69 5.68 -14.99 18.05
CA ALA A 69 7.08 -14.59 17.94
C ALA A 69 7.36 -13.14 18.37
N TYR A 70 6.37 -12.27 18.20
CA TYR A 70 6.45 -10.81 18.34
C TYR A 70 5.21 -10.28 19.08
N PRO A 71 4.96 -10.72 20.34
CA PRO A 71 3.75 -10.34 21.09
C PRO A 71 3.61 -8.83 21.34
N GLU A 72 4.69 -8.07 21.22
CA GLU A 72 4.72 -6.61 21.32
C GLU A 72 4.15 -5.91 20.08
N GLY A 73 3.95 -6.63 18.97
CA GLY A 73 3.47 -6.09 17.70
C GLY A 73 4.56 -5.45 16.83
N VAL A 74 5.82 -5.43 17.29
CA VAL A 74 6.98 -4.95 16.53
C VAL A 74 7.69 -6.12 15.86
N VAL A 75 7.96 -6.01 14.56
CA VAL A 75 8.76 -6.99 13.80
C VAL A 75 10.01 -6.29 13.26
N GLY A 76 11.03 -6.12 14.11
CA GLY A 76 12.25 -5.39 13.75
C GLY A 76 12.74 -4.45 14.84
N LYS A 77 13.37 -3.34 14.43
CA LYS A 77 14.10 -2.42 15.33
C LYS A 77 13.47 -1.02 15.40
N ALA A 78 12.36 -0.88 16.13
CA ALA A 78 11.69 0.41 16.31
C ALA A 78 12.56 1.44 17.06
N THR A 79 13.47 0.99 17.94
CA THR A 79 14.32 1.89 18.73
C THR A 79 15.35 2.66 17.90
N LEU A 80 15.65 2.20 16.68
CA LEU A 80 16.57 2.85 15.75
C LEU A 80 15.92 3.98 14.93
N ALA A 81 14.61 4.18 15.08
CA ALA A 81 13.86 5.12 14.27
C ALA A 81 14.18 6.59 14.58
N SER A 82 14.10 7.43 13.55
CA SER A 82 14.24 8.88 13.65
C SER A 82 13.47 9.55 12.52
N ALA A 83 12.77 10.64 12.83
CA ALA A 83 12.05 11.43 11.84
C ALA A 83 12.95 11.87 10.67
N ASP A 84 14.22 12.19 10.94
CA ASP A 84 15.16 12.66 9.91
C ASP A 84 15.43 11.61 8.83
N LYS A 85 15.39 10.31 9.18
CA LYS A 85 15.58 9.21 8.21
C LYS A 85 14.45 9.14 7.19
N ALA A 86 13.26 9.64 7.54
CA ALA A 86 12.07 9.56 6.69
C ALA A 86 11.85 10.79 5.82
N LYS A 87 12.41 11.96 6.18
CA LYS A 87 12.10 13.24 5.50
C LYS A 87 12.28 13.18 3.99
N GLU A 88 13.42 12.71 3.51
CA GLU A 88 13.69 12.59 2.06
C GLU A 88 12.68 11.66 1.37
N GLY A 89 12.31 10.54 2.01
CA GLY A 89 11.32 9.62 1.50
C GLY A 89 9.91 10.21 1.46
N VAL A 90 9.53 10.97 2.49
CA VAL A 90 8.25 11.69 2.56
C VAL A 90 8.15 12.73 1.45
N GLU A 91 9.19 13.55 1.26
CA GLU A 91 9.25 14.54 0.19
C GLU A 91 9.13 13.88 -1.18
N ALA A 92 9.92 12.83 -1.44
CA ALA A 92 9.86 12.09 -2.70
C ALA A 92 8.47 11.46 -2.96
N LEU A 93 7.82 10.93 -1.93
CA LEU A 93 6.46 10.40 -2.04
C LEU A 93 5.45 11.50 -2.38
N LEU A 94 5.51 12.64 -1.69
CA LEU A 94 4.58 13.75 -1.91
C LEU A 94 4.76 14.36 -3.30
N ASP A 95 6.02 14.57 -3.74
CA ASP A 95 6.34 15.02 -5.09
C ASP A 95 5.81 14.06 -6.15
N TYR A 96 5.99 12.75 -5.93
CA TYR A 96 5.46 11.73 -6.83
C TYR A 96 3.92 11.74 -6.88
N LEU A 97 3.25 11.82 -5.73
CA LEU A 97 1.79 11.87 -5.66
C LEU A 97 1.24 13.12 -6.33
N GLU A 98 1.85 14.28 -6.12
CA GLU A 98 1.51 15.52 -6.81
C GLU A 98 1.64 15.34 -8.32
N LYS A 99 2.80 14.83 -8.78
CA LYS A 99 3.05 14.58 -10.20
C LYS A 99 2.01 13.64 -10.80
N LEU A 100 1.73 12.52 -10.13
CA LEU A 100 0.77 11.52 -10.59
C LEU A 100 -0.63 12.13 -10.74
N VAL A 101 -1.09 12.88 -9.74
CA VAL A 101 -2.39 13.55 -9.79
C VAL A 101 -2.42 14.57 -10.94
N ARG A 102 -1.37 15.36 -11.14
CA ARG A 102 -1.29 16.33 -12.23
C ARG A 102 -1.32 15.66 -13.59
N ASP A 103 -0.53 14.61 -13.80
CA ASP A 103 -0.49 13.86 -15.06
C ASP A 103 -1.86 13.25 -15.38
N ILE A 104 -2.55 12.70 -14.37
CA ILE A 104 -3.92 12.16 -14.53
C ILE A 104 -4.89 13.27 -14.94
N MET A 105 -4.86 14.41 -14.25
CA MET A 105 -5.78 15.53 -14.51
C MET A 105 -5.51 16.23 -15.84
N GLU A 106 -4.25 16.25 -16.29
CA GLU A 106 -3.88 16.76 -17.62
C GLU A 106 -4.36 15.80 -18.71
N ARG A 107 -4.14 14.49 -18.54
CA ARG A 107 -4.51 13.49 -19.53
C ARG A 107 -6.03 13.26 -19.60
N PHE A 108 -6.68 13.29 -18.45
CA PHE A 108 -8.11 13.02 -18.26
C PHE A 108 -8.71 14.10 -17.34
N PRO A 109 -9.00 15.31 -17.87
CA PRO A 109 -9.66 16.36 -17.11
C PRO A 109 -11.02 15.91 -16.55
N PRO A 110 -11.57 16.59 -15.52
CA PRO A 110 -12.88 16.27 -14.96
C PRO A 110 -13.96 16.10 -16.03
N GLY A 111 -14.67 14.98 -15.98
CA GLY A 111 -15.70 14.63 -16.97
C GLY A 111 -15.17 13.99 -18.25
N LYS A 112 -13.86 13.83 -18.42
CA LYS A 112 -13.25 13.07 -19.53
C LYS A 112 -12.67 11.76 -19.01
N LEU A 113 -13.22 10.66 -19.50
CA LEU A 113 -12.71 9.31 -19.21
C LEU A 113 -11.77 8.83 -20.32
N PRO A 114 -10.90 7.84 -20.05
CA PRO A 114 -10.20 7.13 -21.11
C PRO A 114 -11.19 6.48 -22.09
N PRO A 115 -10.78 6.19 -23.34
CA PRO A 115 -11.63 5.52 -24.32
C PRO A 115 -12.15 4.18 -23.77
N ALA A 116 -13.47 4.05 -23.67
CA ALA A 116 -14.12 2.92 -23.01
C ALA A 116 -13.84 1.59 -23.73
N GLU A 117 -13.75 1.63 -25.05
CA GLU A 117 -13.43 0.50 -25.94
C GLU A 117 -12.02 -0.07 -25.73
N MET A 118 -11.10 0.71 -25.14
CA MET A 118 -9.77 0.23 -24.77
C MET A 118 -9.74 -0.44 -23.39
N LEU A 119 -10.79 -0.27 -22.58
CA LEU A 119 -10.87 -0.73 -21.21
C LEU A 119 -11.93 -1.83 -20.98
N SER A 120 -12.94 -1.90 -21.86
CA SER A 120 -14.06 -2.83 -21.70
C SER A 120 -14.64 -3.28 -23.03
N GLN A 121 -15.11 -4.54 -23.07
CA GLN A 121 -15.89 -5.09 -24.17
C GLN A 121 -17.40 -5.12 -23.88
N ARG A 122 -17.85 -4.46 -22.80
CA ARG A 122 -19.28 -4.34 -22.49
C ARG A 122 -20.02 -3.53 -23.56
N PRO A 123 -21.33 -3.75 -23.73
CA PRO A 123 -22.15 -2.93 -24.63
C PRO A 123 -21.99 -1.44 -24.31
N LYS A 124 -21.94 -0.61 -25.36
CA LYS A 124 -21.75 0.83 -25.21
C LYS A 124 -22.84 1.45 -24.34
N GLU A 125 -24.08 1.03 -24.53
CA GLU A 125 -25.25 1.53 -23.80
C GLU A 125 -25.13 1.25 -22.29
N GLU A 126 -24.50 0.13 -21.92
CA GLU A 126 -24.25 -0.20 -20.52
C GLU A 126 -23.18 0.73 -19.94
N LEU A 127 -22.07 0.94 -20.66
CA LEU A 127 -21.00 1.84 -20.23
C LEU A 127 -21.46 3.30 -20.14
N ASP A 128 -22.24 3.77 -21.11
CA ASP A 128 -22.83 5.11 -21.13
C ASP A 128 -23.75 5.32 -19.90
N ALA A 129 -24.57 4.33 -19.53
CA ALA A 129 -25.41 4.41 -18.35
C ALA A 129 -24.62 4.44 -17.03
N LEU A 130 -23.51 3.69 -16.95
CA LEU A 130 -22.66 3.59 -15.77
C LEU A 130 -21.77 4.83 -15.57
N THR A 131 -21.41 5.51 -16.65
CA THR A 131 -20.51 6.68 -16.63
C THR A 131 -21.24 8.01 -16.59
N LYS A 132 -22.58 8.00 -16.66
CA LYS A 132 -23.42 9.19 -16.52
C LYS A 132 -23.32 9.79 -15.11
N GLU A 133 -23.68 11.06 -14.97
CA GLU A 133 -23.74 11.72 -13.67
C GLU A 133 -24.68 10.96 -12.71
N PRO A 134 -24.23 10.65 -11.47
CA PRO A 134 -25.04 9.92 -10.52
C PRO A 134 -26.42 10.54 -10.28
N LEU A 135 -27.44 9.68 -10.15
CA LEU A 135 -28.83 10.06 -9.87
C LEU A 135 -29.56 10.84 -10.99
N THR A 136 -28.96 10.97 -12.17
CA THR A 136 -29.63 11.54 -13.35
C THR A 136 -30.44 10.50 -14.14
N GLU A 137 -31.37 10.94 -14.99
CA GLU A 137 -32.17 10.02 -15.80
C GLU A 137 -31.29 9.13 -16.69
N GLY A 138 -31.51 7.81 -16.63
CA GLY A 138 -30.72 6.81 -17.38
C GLY A 138 -29.37 6.47 -16.76
N TRP A 139 -28.98 7.11 -15.64
CA TRP A 139 -27.83 6.65 -14.86
C TRP A 139 -28.10 5.29 -14.21
N ARG A 140 -27.07 4.46 -14.15
CA ARG A 140 -27.08 3.20 -13.41
C ARG A 140 -25.90 3.11 -12.47
N ASN A 141 -26.12 2.57 -11.28
CA ASN A 141 -25.06 2.30 -10.32
C ASN A 141 -24.12 1.18 -10.82
N LEU A 142 -22.82 1.29 -10.52
CA LEU A 142 -21.81 0.28 -10.87
C LEU A 142 -22.15 -1.14 -10.38
N TYR A 143 -22.85 -1.29 -9.26
CA TYR A 143 -23.30 -2.61 -8.78
C TYR A 143 -24.39 -3.25 -9.63
N THR A 144 -24.94 -2.53 -10.61
CA THR A 144 -25.80 -3.11 -11.65
C THR A 144 -24.99 -3.72 -12.80
N ALA A 145 -23.68 -3.47 -12.85
CA ALA A 145 -22.77 -4.01 -13.85
C ALA A 145 -22.29 -5.40 -13.44
N GLY A 146 -22.71 -6.41 -14.19
CA GLY A 146 -22.37 -7.81 -13.93
C GLY A 146 -23.42 -8.52 -13.11
N ASN A 147 -23.91 -9.64 -13.64
CA ASN A 147 -24.66 -10.60 -12.85
C ASN A 147 -23.64 -11.31 -11.96
N LEU A 148 -23.82 -11.21 -10.64
CA LEU A 148 -22.98 -11.96 -9.70
C LEU A 148 -23.09 -13.49 -9.92
N TRP A 149 -24.08 -13.97 -10.68
CA TRP A 149 -24.34 -15.40 -10.93
C TRP A 149 -25.18 -15.64 -12.21
N GLY A 150 -24.77 -15.13 -13.38
CA GLY A 150 -25.49 -15.31 -14.65
C GLY A 150 -24.62 -15.82 -15.78
#